data_AF-A0A164NM73-F1
#
_entry.id   AF-A0A164NM73-F1
#
_cell.length_a   1.000
_cell.length_b   1.000
_cell.length_c   1.000
_cell.angle_alpha   90.00
_cell.angle_beta   90.00
_cell.angle_gamma   90.00
#
_symmetry.space_group_name_H-M   'P 1'
#
loop_
_entity.id
_entity.type
_entity.pdbx_description
1 polymer ?
#
loop_
_entity_poly.entity_id
_entity_poly.type
_entity_poly.pdbx_seq_one_letter_code
_entity_poly.pdbx_strand_id
1 'polypeptide(L)'
;MPSPITTVRLPDLLEGWPFERKINPHSEEVAAESTQWIEAHEPFDERYLAVFRKCNFGLIASLAYPNASRDILRTGCDLMNAFFVFDDISDGQCSADVRKGADIIMDALRNPYDPRPQGESILGDVFQTFWSRALIYSSRSAAHRFINHFQDYVDAVVEQAIDREHNRIRSVEDYLTLRRHTIGCLPSFNVLQMNMDLPDFVVTHPQVLNLVTIATDMIILANDLYSYNIEQYRGDEAHNMVCKLYMVAVIMKSHDLNVQDAVDHIGEQYRQLRDRFLTDRETLPSWSEDVNRELKEYIEGLGNWVTANVEWSFESERYFGKDGPEIRQHRNLALLSQEFRC
;
A
#
# COMPACT_ATOMS: atom_id res chain seq x y z
N MET A 1 21.83 -34.35 -0.82
CA MET A 1 21.69 -33.51 -2.03
C MET A 1 20.93 -32.27 -1.58
N PRO A 2 21.33 -31.05 -1.96
CA PRO A 2 20.52 -29.87 -1.65
C PRO A 2 19.12 -30.09 -2.23
N SER A 3 18.09 -29.77 -1.45
CA SER A 3 16.70 -29.87 -1.90
C SER A 3 16.50 -29.02 -3.17
N PRO A 4 15.73 -29.48 -4.18
CA PRO A 4 15.55 -28.73 -5.41
C PRO A 4 14.91 -27.37 -5.11
N ILE A 5 15.52 -26.28 -5.62
CA ILE A 5 14.99 -24.92 -5.50
C ILE A 5 13.60 -24.91 -6.15
N THR A 6 12.57 -24.69 -5.34
CA THR A 6 11.20 -24.53 -5.85
C THR A 6 11.12 -23.24 -6.65
N THR A 7 10.72 -23.34 -7.92
CA THR A 7 10.51 -22.19 -8.80
C THR A 7 9.01 -22.04 -9.05
N VAL A 8 8.51 -20.81 -8.95
CA VAL A 8 7.11 -20.45 -9.20
C VAL A 8 7.05 -19.51 -10.40
N ARG A 9 6.08 -19.71 -11.29
CA ARG A 9 5.82 -18.80 -12.39
C ARG A 9 4.73 -17.81 -12.01
N LEU A 10 5.08 -16.52 -11.99
CA LEU A 10 4.18 -15.42 -11.70
C LEU A 10 3.21 -15.17 -12.89
N PRO A 11 1.93 -14.85 -12.65
CA PRO A 11 1.03 -14.35 -13.67
C PRO A 11 1.45 -12.96 -14.16
N ASP A 12 1.07 -12.61 -15.40
CA ASP A 12 1.13 -11.22 -15.86
C ASP A 12 -0.14 -10.50 -15.38
N LEU A 13 -0.02 -9.77 -14.26
CA LEU A 13 -1.16 -9.11 -13.64
C LEU A 13 -1.69 -7.91 -14.46
N LEU A 14 -0.86 -7.29 -15.30
CA LEU A 14 -1.26 -6.13 -16.11
C LEU A 14 -1.73 -6.52 -17.51
N GLU A 15 -1.77 -7.81 -17.86
CA GLU A 15 -2.31 -8.27 -19.13
C GLU A 15 -3.73 -7.72 -19.33
N GLY A 16 -3.98 -7.02 -20.45
CA GLY A 16 -5.28 -6.43 -20.75
C GLY A 16 -5.68 -5.22 -19.90
N TRP A 17 -4.79 -4.70 -19.05
CA TRP A 17 -5.03 -3.48 -18.28
C TRP A 17 -4.65 -2.23 -19.09
N PRO A 18 -5.56 -1.25 -19.28
CA PRO A 18 -5.33 -0.14 -20.20
C PRO A 18 -4.51 1.02 -19.61
N PHE A 19 -4.19 1.00 -18.32
CA PHE A 19 -3.46 2.06 -17.65
C PHE A 19 -1.95 1.80 -17.74
N GLU A 20 -1.29 2.45 -18.67
CA GLU A 20 0.15 2.28 -18.89
C GLU A 20 0.99 2.96 -17.81
N ARG A 21 2.21 2.44 -17.62
CA ARG A 21 3.21 3.05 -16.74
C ARG A 21 3.50 4.49 -17.16
N LYS A 22 3.24 5.43 -16.26
CA LYS A 22 3.61 6.85 -16.37
C LYS A 22 4.33 7.27 -15.10
N ILE A 23 5.24 8.23 -15.22
CA ILE A 23 5.97 8.78 -14.08
C ILE A 23 5.79 10.29 -14.05
N ASN A 24 5.57 10.85 -12.86
CA ASN A 24 5.43 12.29 -12.70
C ASN A 24 6.72 13.02 -13.11
N PRO A 25 6.64 14.12 -13.87
CA PRO A 25 7.83 14.89 -14.29
C PRO A 25 8.64 15.47 -13.13
N HIS A 26 8.06 15.62 -11.95
CA HIS A 26 8.73 16.12 -10.74
C HIS A 26 9.30 15.00 -9.85
N SER A 27 9.27 13.74 -10.31
CA SER A 27 9.64 12.54 -9.53
C SER A 27 10.99 12.67 -8.83
N GLU A 28 12.05 12.95 -9.58
CA GLU A 28 13.43 12.97 -9.04
C GLU A 28 13.60 14.00 -7.93
N GLU A 29 13.15 15.24 -8.17
CA GLU A 29 13.22 16.34 -7.22
C GLU A 29 12.39 16.03 -5.96
N VAL A 30 11.11 15.69 -6.13
CA VAL A 30 10.18 15.54 -5.02
C VAL A 30 10.47 14.29 -4.18
N ALA A 31 10.90 13.18 -4.80
CA ALA A 31 11.32 11.98 -4.09
C ALA A 31 12.57 12.23 -3.24
N ALA A 32 13.55 12.98 -3.77
CA ALA A 32 14.76 13.32 -3.04
C ALA A 32 14.45 14.21 -1.82
N GLU A 33 13.63 15.24 -1.99
CA GLU A 33 13.23 16.09 -0.87
C GLU A 33 12.38 15.32 0.16
N SER A 34 11.57 14.34 -0.26
CA SER A 34 10.78 13.49 0.63
C SER A 34 11.65 12.55 1.45
N THR A 35 12.65 11.96 0.81
CA THR A 35 13.69 11.17 1.49
C THR A 35 14.47 12.03 2.49
N GLN A 36 14.90 13.23 2.10
CA GLN A 36 15.63 14.12 3.01
C GLN A 36 14.78 14.51 4.23
N TRP A 37 13.49 14.80 4.03
CA TRP A 37 12.58 15.15 5.13
C TRP A 37 12.43 14.01 6.13
N ILE A 38 12.20 12.78 5.67
CA ILE A 38 12.00 11.66 6.60
C ILE A 38 13.30 11.27 7.30
N GLU A 39 14.45 11.35 6.61
CA GLU A 39 15.77 11.12 7.21
C GLU A 39 16.13 12.14 8.29
N ALA A 40 15.66 13.40 8.16
CA ALA A 40 15.90 14.44 9.16
C ALA A 40 15.21 14.19 10.50
N HIS A 41 14.21 13.30 10.55
CA HIS A 41 13.60 12.83 11.80
C HIS A 41 14.38 11.70 12.48
N GLU A 42 15.49 11.26 11.87
CA GLU A 42 16.32 10.13 12.31
C GLU A 42 15.49 8.88 12.71
N PRO A 43 14.52 8.44 11.88
CA PRO A 43 13.57 7.40 12.27
C PRO A 43 14.18 5.99 12.34
N PHE A 44 15.34 5.79 11.72
CA PHE A 44 15.96 4.48 11.51
C PHE A 44 17.43 4.49 11.86
N ASP A 45 17.96 3.33 12.28
CA ASP A 45 19.40 3.10 12.30
C ASP A 45 19.96 2.97 10.85
N GLU A 46 21.29 2.98 10.71
CA GLU A 46 21.95 2.95 9.39
C GLU A 46 21.62 1.70 8.57
N ARG A 47 21.36 0.56 9.22
CA ARG A 47 21.02 -0.70 8.54
C ARG A 47 19.60 -0.63 7.99
N TYR A 48 18.65 -0.16 8.78
CA TYR A 48 17.26 0.00 8.36
C TYR A 48 17.11 1.11 7.32
N LEU A 49 17.89 2.19 7.44
CA LEU A 49 17.91 3.25 6.44
C LEU A 49 18.35 2.75 5.06
N ALA A 50 19.31 1.82 5.00
CA ALA A 50 19.70 1.20 3.74
C ALA A 50 18.57 0.37 3.11
N VAL A 51 17.76 -0.32 3.92
CA VAL A 51 16.58 -1.07 3.45
C VAL A 51 15.47 -0.11 3.01
N PHE A 52 15.26 0.97 3.75
CA PHE A 52 14.31 2.02 3.42
C PHE A 52 14.60 2.64 2.04
N ARG A 53 15.85 3.03 1.79
CA ARG A 53 16.27 3.59 0.49
C ARG A 53 16.04 2.63 -0.68
N LYS A 54 16.20 1.33 -0.46
CA LYS A 54 15.93 0.28 -1.45
C LYS A 54 14.44 0.13 -1.79
N CYS A 55 13.55 0.49 -0.88
CA CYS A 55 12.11 0.48 -1.14
C CYS A 55 11.70 1.58 -2.13
N ASN A 56 12.45 2.69 -2.22
CA ASN A 56 12.19 3.78 -3.15
C ASN A 56 10.71 4.22 -3.15
N PHE A 57 10.19 4.62 -1.98
CA PHE A 57 8.79 5.00 -1.82
C PHE A 57 8.40 6.28 -2.59
N GLY A 58 9.38 7.13 -2.93
CA GLY A 58 9.15 8.23 -3.86
C GLY A 58 8.77 7.75 -5.27
N LEU A 59 9.27 6.59 -5.71
CA LEU A 59 8.92 6.01 -7.00
C LEU A 59 7.45 5.57 -7.06
N ILE A 60 6.93 4.84 -6.06
CA ILE A 60 5.52 4.41 -6.08
C ILE A 60 4.58 5.61 -6.12
N ALA A 61 4.82 6.64 -5.30
CA ALA A 61 4.04 7.87 -5.35
C ALA A 61 4.14 8.55 -6.73
N SER A 62 5.34 8.62 -7.31
CA SER A 62 5.54 9.23 -8.63
C SER A 62 4.89 8.47 -9.79
N LEU A 63 4.76 7.15 -9.67
CA LEU A 63 4.04 6.31 -10.63
C LEU A 63 2.52 6.41 -10.43
N ALA A 64 2.07 6.53 -9.18
CA ALA A 64 0.65 6.55 -8.82
C ALA A 64 -0.02 7.91 -9.05
N TYR A 65 0.76 9.00 -8.96
CA TYR A 65 0.30 10.37 -9.16
C TYR A 65 0.97 11.02 -10.39
N PRO A 66 0.89 10.43 -11.60
CA PRO A 66 1.71 10.84 -12.75
C PRO A 66 1.37 12.24 -13.28
N ASN A 67 0.12 12.70 -13.07
CA ASN A 67 -0.37 13.99 -13.54
C ASN A 67 -0.54 15.02 -12.41
N ALA A 68 -0.23 14.64 -11.17
CA ALA A 68 -0.38 15.53 -10.02
C ALA A 68 0.60 16.71 -10.09
N SER A 69 0.21 17.85 -9.51
CA SER A 69 1.16 18.94 -9.30
C SER A 69 2.30 18.49 -8.39
N ARG A 70 3.42 19.23 -8.43
CA ARG A 70 4.58 19.00 -7.54
C ARG A 70 4.17 18.88 -6.07
N ASP A 71 3.26 19.73 -5.60
CA ASP A 71 2.83 19.77 -4.19
C ASP A 71 1.95 18.57 -3.79
N ILE A 72 1.06 18.13 -4.68
CA ILE A 72 0.24 16.93 -4.44
C ILE A 72 1.11 15.67 -4.52
N LEU A 73 2.05 15.61 -5.47
CA LEU A 73 3.05 14.55 -5.50
C LEU A 73 3.85 14.50 -4.21
N ARG A 74 4.27 15.67 -3.71
CA ARG A 74 5.03 15.77 -2.46
C ARG A 74 4.29 15.17 -1.28
N THR A 75 2.99 15.45 -1.20
CA THR A 75 2.09 14.85 -0.20
C THR A 75 2.03 13.33 -0.33
N GLY A 76 1.93 12.83 -1.56
CA GLY A 76 1.98 11.39 -1.84
C GLY A 76 3.28 10.72 -1.40
N CYS A 77 4.43 11.30 -1.75
CA CYS A 77 5.75 10.78 -1.34
C CYS A 77 5.91 10.75 0.19
N ASP A 78 5.54 11.84 0.86
CA ASP A 78 5.63 11.94 2.32
C ASP A 78 4.71 10.93 3.02
N LEU A 79 3.49 10.72 2.49
CA LEU A 79 2.55 9.73 2.99
C LEU A 79 3.13 8.30 2.89
N MET A 80 3.74 7.95 1.76
CA MET A 80 4.35 6.62 1.59
C MET A 80 5.50 6.39 2.58
N ASN A 81 6.32 7.41 2.81
CA ASN A 81 7.39 7.37 3.79
C ASN A 81 6.85 7.27 5.22
N ALA A 82 5.80 8.02 5.55
CA ALA A 82 5.17 8.01 6.87
C ALA A 82 4.51 6.64 7.18
N PHE A 83 3.85 6.02 6.18
CA PHE A 83 3.33 4.66 6.33
C PHE A 83 4.43 3.67 6.68
N PHE A 84 5.60 3.76 6.04
CA PHE A 84 6.69 2.85 6.32
C PHE A 84 7.27 3.02 7.73
N VAL A 85 7.39 4.26 8.23
CA VAL A 85 7.82 4.50 9.62
C VAL A 85 6.85 3.86 10.61
N PHE A 86 5.53 4.00 10.37
CA PHE A 86 4.55 3.38 11.25
C PHE A 86 4.54 1.84 11.15
N ASP A 87 4.63 1.29 9.94
CA ASP A 87 4.70 -0.16 9.70
C ASP A 87 5.91 -0.77 10.44
N ASP A 88 7.10 -0.19 10.29
CA ASP A 88 8.34 -0.65 10.92
C ASP A 88 8.27 -0.62 12.46
N ILE A 89 7.79 0.49 13.04
CA ILE A 89 7.61 0.61 14.49
C ILE A 89 6.56 -0.39 14.99
N SER A 90 5.44 -0.51 14.29
CA SER A 90 4.32 -1.36 14.72
C SER A 90 4.61 -2.86 14.59
N ASP A 91 5.48 -3.26 13.66
CA ASP A 91 5.80 -4.66 13.39
C ASP A 91 6.49 -5.35 14.58
N GLY A 92 7.28 -4.60 15.36
CA GLY A 92 7.99 -5.08 16.54
C GLY A 92 7.25 -4.91 17.87
N GLN A 93 6.06 -4.31 17.87
CA GLN A 93 5.36 -3.89 19.09
C GLN A 93 4.18 -4.79 19.48
N CYS A 94 3.84 -4.76 20.77
CA CYS A 94 2.59 -5.33 21.28
C CYS A 94 1.38 -4.48 20.85
N SER A 95 0.18 -5.07 20.78
CA SER A 95 -1.04 -4.39 20.34
C SER A 95 -1.34 -3.11 21.16
N ALA A 96 -1.03 -3.12 22.45
CA ALA A 96 -1.20 -1.96 23.32
C ALA A 96 -0.25 -0.80 22.97
N ASP A 97 0.97 -1.09 22.51
CA ASP A 97 1.92 -0.06 22.07
C ASP A 97 1.61 0.43 20.66
N VAL A 98 1.17 -0.47 19.76
CA VAL A 98 0.64 -0.08 18.45
C VAL A 98 -0.56 0.86 18.60
N ARG A 99 -1.45 0.60 19.56
CA ARG A 99 -2.57 1.50 19.90
C ARG A 99 -2.10 2.88 20.33
N LYS A 100 -1.07 2.98 21.20
CA LYS A 100 -0.49 4.29 21.56
C LYS A 100 0.07 5.02 20.35
N GLY A 101 0.77 4.31 19.47
CA GLY A 101 1.26 4.86 18.20
C GLY A 101 0.12 5.40 17.32
N ALA A 102 -0.94 4.61 17.15
CA ALA A 102 -2.15 5.02 16.43
C ALA A 102 -2.79 6.29 17.03
N ASP A 103 -2.90 6.36 18.35
CA ASP A 103 -3.48 7.52 19.04
C ASP A 103 -2.62 8.78 18.86
N ILE A 104 -1.28 8.65 18.93
CA ILE A 104 -0.34 9.75 18.65
C ILE A 104 -0.49 10.25 17.21
N ILE A 105 -0.56 9.35 16.24
CA ILE A 105 -0.73 9.72 14.83
C ILE A 105 -2.04 10.47 14.64
N MET A 106 -3.15 9.95 15.18
CA MET A 106 -4.45 10.58 15.01
C MET A 106 -4.55 11.92 15.74
N ASP A 107 -3.89 12.08 16.88
CA ASP A 107 -3.76 13.36 17.56
C ASP A 107 -2.97 14.37 16.70
N ALA A 108 -1.84 13.96 16.11
CA ALA A 108 -1.06 14.81 15.20
C ALA A 108 -1.85 15.22 13.94
N LEU A 109 -2.68 14.33 13.39
CA LEU A 109 -3.53 14.62 12.23
C LEU A 109 -4.71 15.55 12.58
N ARG A 110 -5.29 15.42 13.78
CA ARG A 110 -6.42 16.26 14.22
C ARG A 110 -5.96 17.63 14.71
N ASN A 111 -4.75 17.71 15.27
CA ASN A 111 -4.17 18.91 15.87
C ASN A 111 -2.81 19.26 15.20
N PRO A 112 -2.78 19.53 13.88
CA PRO A 112 -1.53 19.66 13.11
C PRO A 112 -0.70 20.90 13.43
N TYR A 113 -1.21 21.82 14.27
CA TYR A 113 -0.53 23.06 14.66
C TYR A 113 -0.24 23.16 16.16
N ASP A 114 -0.67 22.16 16.94
CA ASP A 114 -0.45 22.15 18.39
C ASP A 114 0.97 21.67 18.70
N PRO A 115 1.63 22.21 19.73
CA PRO A 115 2.96 21.76 20.11
C PRO A 115 2.96 20.28 20.52
N ARG A 116 3.90 19.50 19.98
CA ARG A 116 4.07 18.09 20.33
C ARG A 116 4.71 17.91 21.72
N PRO A 117 4.23 16.96 22.55
CA PRO A 117 4.85 16.64 23.83
C PRO A 117 6.33 16.28 23.74
N GLN A 118 7.15 16.75 24.69
CA GLN A 118 8.57 16.39 24.72
C GLN A 118 8.78 14.90 25.03
N GLY A 119 9.57 14.21 24.22
CA GLY A 119 9.93 12.81 24.42
C GLY A 119 8.84 11.81 24.00
N GLU A 120 7.84 12.26 23.23
CA GLU A 120 6.91 11.34 22.56
C GLU A 120 7.57 10.57 21.41
N SER A 121 6.81 9.64 20.83
CA SER A 121 7.26 8.90 19.64
C SER A 121 7.43 9.83 18.44
N ILE A 122 8.45 9.57 17.61
CA ILE A 122 8.69 10.28 16.34
C ILE A 122 7.47 10.29 15.40
N LEU A 123 6.53 9.35 15.58
CA LEU A 123 5.27 9.32 14.84
C LEU A 123 4.50 10.64 14.95
N GLY A 124 4.54 11.31 16.10
CA GLY A 124 3.87 12.60 16.29
C GLY A 124 4.44 13.68 15.36
N ASP A 125 5.75 13.88 15.39
CA ASP A 125 6.44 14.87 14.55
C ASP A 125 6.36 14.55 13.05
N VAL A 126 6.52 13.26 12.68
CA VAL A 126 6.42 12.81 11.28
C VAL A 126 5.02 13.10 10.73
N PHE A 127 3.96 12.63 11.40
CA PHE A 127 2.60 12.83 10.89
C PHE A 127 2.12 14.28 11.00
N GLN A 128 2.56 15.04 12.01
CA GLN A 128 2.24 16.47 12.11
C GLN A 128 2.86 17.26 10.94
N THR A 129 4.17 17.08 10.68
CA THR A 129 4.89 17.84 9.64
C THR A 129 4.53 17.40 8.22
N PHE A 130 4.10 16.15 8.05
CA PHE A 130 3.45 15.68 6.82
C PHE A 130 2.10 16.40 6.63
N TRP A 131 1.22 16.31 7.63
CA TRP A 131 -0.17 16.69 7.44
C TRP A 131 -0.39 18.19 7.39
N SER A 132 0.33 18.97 8.20
CA SER A 132 0.30 20.43 8.16
C SER A 132 0.68 21.00 6.78
N ARG A 133 1.56 20.31 6.05
CA ARG A 133 1.97 20.66 4.68
C ARG A 133 0.93 20.23 3.65
N ALA A 134 0.41 19.01 3.77
CA ALA A 134 -0.66 18.50 2.91
C ALA A 134 -1.93 19.38 2.99
N LEU A 135 -2.26 19.87 4.20
CA LEU A 135 -3.44 20.69 4.47
C LEU A 135 -3.52 21.95 3.62
N ILE A 136 -2.37 22.54 3.26
CA ILE A 136 -2.30 23.77 2.47
C ILE A 136 -2.93 23.59 1.08
N TYR A 137 -2.87 22.37 0.55
CA TYR A 137 -3.29 22.02 -0.81
C TYR A 137 -4.56 21.16 -0.84
N SER A 138 -5.18 20.92 0.32
CA SER A 138 -6.32 20.03 0.46
C SER A 138 -7.63 20.80 0.61
N SER A 139 -8.66 20.40 -0.13
CA SER A 139 -10.03 20.85 0.12
C SER A 139 -10.52 20.37 1.48
N ARG A 140 -11.45 21.10 2.10
CA ARG A 140 -11.98 20.75 3.42
C ARG A 140 -12.64 19.36 3.43
N SER A 141 -13.32 19.00 2.35
CA SER A 141 -13.97 17.70 2.19
C SER A 141 -12.94 16.57 2.05
N ALA A 142 -11.90 16.76 1.23
CA ALA A 142 -10.82 15.80 1.08
C ALA A 142 -10.04 15.60 2.39
N ALA A 143 -9.74 16.69 3.12
CA ALA A 143 -9.07 16.62 4.41
C ALA A 143 -9.88 15.84 5.46
N HIS A 144 -11.20 16.05 5.53
CA HIS A 144 -12.07 15.28 6.43
C HIS A 144 -12.08 13.79 6.04
N ARG A 145 -12.25 13.47 4.75
CA ARG A 145 -12.22 12.06 4.28
C ARG A 145 -10.88 11.39 4.59
N PHE A 146 -9.77 12.10 4.40
CA PHE A 146 -8.44 11.60 4.75
C PHE A 146 -8.34 11.23 6.23
N ILE A 147 -8.74 12.13 7.15
CA ILE A 147 -8.68 11.86 8.59
C ILE A 147 -9.53 10.64 8.96
N ASN A 148 -10.73 10.49 8.38
CA ASN A 148 -11.59 9.34 8.66
C ASN A 148 -10.98 8.03 8.17
N HIS A 149 -10.49 7.98 6.92
CA HIS A 149 -9.84 6.77 6.41
C HIS A 149 -8.52 6.46 7.11
N PHE A 150 -7.80 7.49 7.59
CA PHE A 150 -6.58 7.28 8.36
C PHE A 150 -6.90 6.69 9.74
N GLN A 151 -8.02 7.09 10.37
CA GLN A 151 -8.52 6.45 11.59
C GLN A 151 -8.80 4.96 11.35
N ASP A 152 -9.53 4.63 10.29
CA ASP A 152 -9.83 3.24 9.93
C ASP A 152 -8.56 2.44 9.68
N TYR A 153 -7.56 3.04 9.02
CA TYR A 153 -6.25 2.44 8.78
C TYR A 153 -5.51 2.11 10.09
N VAL A 154 -5.34 3.09 10.99
CA VAL A 154 -4.58 2.85 12.23
C VAL A 154 -5.31 1.87 13.16
N ASP A 155 -6.64 1.89 13.19
CA ASP A 155 -7.43 0.92 13.94
C ASP A 155 -7.26 -0.49 13.40
N ALA A 156 -7.24 -0.64 12.07
CA ALA A 156 -6.99 -1.93 11.44
C ALA A 156 -5.55 -2.44 11.68
N VAL A 157 -4.55 -1.56 11.75
CA VAL A 157 -3.18 -1.95 12.12
C VAL A 157 -3.10 -2.43 13.57
N VAL A 158 -3.87 -1.83 14.48
CA VAL A 158 -4.00 -2.33 15.86
C VAL A 158 -4.65 -3.72 15.89
N GLU A 159 -5.73 -3.93 15.14
CA GLU A 159 -6.37 -5.25 15.02
C GLU A 159 -5.41 -6.31 14.46
N GLN A 160 -4.59 -5.95 13.47
CA GLN A 160 -3.55 -6.83 12.93
C GLN A 160 -2.50 -7.20 14.01
N ALA A 161 -2.13 -6.25 14.87
CA ALA A 161 -1.23 -6.52 16.00
C ALA A 161 -1.88 -7.44 17.05
N ILE A 162 -3.19 -7.30 17.31
CA ILE A 162 -3.95 -8.22 18.18
C ILE A 162 -3.95 -9.63 17.60
N ASP A 163 -4.18 -9.78 16.30
CA ASP A 163 -4.13 -11.09 15.64
C ASP A 163 -2.74 -11.72 15.81
N ARG A 164 -1.67 -10.92 15.63
CA ARG A 164 -0.27 -11.33 15.84
C ARG A 164 0.00 -11.86 17.24
N GLU A 165 -0.46 -11.17 18.27
CA GLU A 165 -0.29 -11.62 19.66
C GLU A 165 -1.01 -12.93 19.96
N HIS A 166 -2.20 -13.13 19.36
CA HIS A 166 -3.04 -14.30 19.62
C HIS A 166 -2.83 -15.44 18.62
N ASN A 167 -1.89 -15.31 17.68
CA ASN A 167 -1.68 -16.27 16.60
C ASN A 167 -2.99 -16.58 15.84
N ARG A 168 -3.84 -15.57 15.64
CA ARG A 168 -5.14 -15.75 15.01
C ARG A 168 -4.99 -15.84 13.49
N ILE A 169 -5.58 -16.89 12.93
CA ILE A 169 -5.72 -17.07 11.49
C ILE A 169 -7.14 -16.69 11.08
N ARG A 170 -7.27 -15.73 10.16
CA ARG A 170 -8.55 -15.31 9.59
C ARG A 170 -8.96 -16.19 8.42
N SER A 171 -10.27 -16.21 8.12
CA SER A 171 -10.78 -16.71 6.85
C SER A 171 -10.33 -15.79 5.70
N VAL A 172 -10.46 -16.23 4.44
CA VAL A 172 -10.14 -15.38 3.26
C VAL A 172 -10.95 -14.08 3.29
N GLU A 173 -12.24 -14.17 3.60
CA GLU A 173 -13.15 -13.01 3.62
C GLU A 173 -12.83 -12.04 4.75
N ASP A 174 -12.60 -12.55 5.97
CA ASP A 174 -12.20 -11.72 7.12
C ASP A 174 -10.82 -11.09 6.91
N TYR A 175 -9.90 -11.83 6.27
CA TYR A 175 -8.59 -11.32 5.90
C TYR A 175 -8.71 -10.16 4.93
N LEU A 176 -9.43 -10.31 3.81
CA LEU A 176 -9.61 -9.23 2.83
C LEU A 176 -10.28 -8.01 3.46
N THR A 177 -11.27 -8.23 4.34
CA THR A 177 -11.95 -7.13 5.04
C THR A 177 -10.97 -6.30 5.86
N LEU A 178 -10.12 -6.94 6.68
CA LEU A 178 -9.08 -6.23 7.43
C LEU A 178 -8.01 -5.65 6.50
N ARG A 179 -7.60 -6.41 5.47
CA ARG A 179 -6.50 -6.05 4.55
C ARG A 179 -6.80 -4.80 3.73
N ARG A 180 -8.06 -4.59 3.33
CA ARG A 180 -8.52 -3.34 2.68
C ARG A 180 -8.24 -2.09 3.49
N HIS A 181 -8.27 -2.18 4.81
CA HIS A 181 -7.96 -1.07 5.69
C HIS A 181 -6.46 -0.98 5.98
N THR A 182 -5.75 -2.10 6.17
CA THR A 182 -4.30 -2.10 6.49
C THR A 182 -3.37 -1.84 5.30
N ILE A 183 -3.81 -2.04 4.05
CA ILE A 183 -2.96 -1.84 2.85
C ILE A 183 -2.66 -0.35 2.58
N GLY A 184 -3.37 0.58 3.23
CA GLY A 184 -3.12 2.02 3.08
C GLY A 184 -3.64 2.64 1.77
N CYS A 185 -4.44 1.90 0.99
CA CYS A 185 -5.01 2.40 -0.28
C CYS A 185 -5.98 3.57 -0.07
N LEU A 186 -6.88 3.51 0.92
CA LEU A 186 -7.90 4.54 1.09
C LEU A 186 -7.31 5.94 1.39
N PRO A 187 -6.37 6.10 2.35
CA PRO A 187 -5.71 7.39 2.53
C PRO A 187 -4.89 7.83 1.30
N SER A 188 -4.28 6.88 0.58
CA SER A 188 -3.54 7.16 -0.65
C SER A 188 -4.44 7.65 -1.78
N PHE A 189 -5.63 7.09 -1.92
CA PHE A 189 -6.64 7.56 -2.87
C PHE A 189 -7.22 8.91 -2.47
N ASN A 190 -7.21 9.27 -1.17
CA ASN A 190 -7.62 10.61 -0.78
C ASN A 190 -6.67 11.69 -1.31
N VAL A 191 -5.38 11.38 -1.52
CA VAL A 191 -4.44 12.31 -2.17
C VAL A 191 -4.84 12.60 -3.62
N LEU A 192 -5.43 11.63 -4.35
CA LEU A 192 -5.91 11.85 -5.72
C LEU A 192 -6.96 12.96 -5.80
N GLN A 193 -7.77 13.11 -4.75
CA GLN A 193 -8.89 14.04 -4.69
C GLN A 193 -8.60 15.29 -3.83
N MET A 194 -7.35 15.49 -3.39
CA MET A 194 -7.00 16.60 -2.48
C MET A 194 -7.32 17.98 -3.07
N ASN A 195 -7.09 18.15 -4.37
CA ASN A 195 -7.36 19.38 -5.10
C ASN A 195 -8.69 19.36 -5.89
N MET A 196 -9.54 18.36 -5.65
CA MET A 196 -10.85 18.20 -6.29
C MET A 196 -11.97 18.63 -5.34
N ASP A 197 -13.11 19.07 -5.89
CA ASP A 197 -14.31 19.43 -5.14
C ASP A 197 -15.44 18.41 -5.37
N LEU A 198 -15.08 17.12 -5.33
CA LEU A 198 -16.02 16.03 -5.45
C LEU A 198 -17.00 16.02 -4.26
N PRO A 199 -18.32 16.13 -4.52
CA PRO A 199 -19.33 16.05 -3.46
C PRO A 199 -19.35 14.68 -2.79
N ASP A 200 -19.64 14.65 -1.49
CA ASP A 200 -19.66 13.41 -0.72
C ASP A 200 -20.62 12.37 -1.31
N PHE A 201 -21.81 12.78 -1.78
CA PHE A 201 -22.79 11.87 -2.38
C PHE A 201 -22.29 11.16 -3.66
N VAL A 202 -21.27 11.71 -4.32
CA VAL A 202 -20.62 11.09 -5.48
C VAL A 202 -19.55 10.10 -5.04
N VAL A 203 -18.67 10.52 -4.14
CA VAL A 203 -17.58 9.67 -3.62
C VAL A 203 -18.12 8.47 -2.86
N THR A 204 -19.23 8.63 -2.14
CA THR A 204 -19.92 7.55 -1.42
C THR A 204 -20.96 6.82 -2.26
N HIS A 205 -21.07 7.12 -3.56
CA HIS A 205 -22.00 6.40 -4.43
C HIS A 205 -21.58 4.92 -4.51
N PRO A 206 -22.50 3.95 -4.36
CA PRO A 206 -22.15 2.52 -4.28
C PRO A 206 -21.27 2.01 -5.43
N GLN A 207 -21.50 2.46 -6.67
CA GLN A 207 -20.68 2.07 -7.82
C GLN A 207 -19.26 2.65 -7.77
N VAL A 208 -19.08 3.87 -7.22
CA VAL A 208 -17.74 4.47 -7.04
C VAL A 208 -16.99 3.74 -5.95
N LEU A 209 -17.64 3.45 -4.82
CA LEU A 209 -17.08 2.64 -3.74
C LEU A 209 -16.70 1.22 -4.21
N ASN A 210 -17.49 0.64 -5.13
CA ASN A 210 -17.17 -0.65 -5.71
C ASN A 210 -15.87 -0.61 -6.54
N LEU A 211 -15.68 0.43 -7.36
CA LEU A 211 -14.43 0.62 -8.11
C LEU A 211 -13.22 0.81 -7.17
N VAL A 212 -13.38 1.60 -6.11
CA VAL A 212 -12.37 1.77 -5.06
C VAL A 212 -12.02 0.44 -4.41
N THR A 213 -13.03 -0.38 -4.10
CA THR A 213 -12.83 -1.71 -3.50
C THR A 213 -12.11 -2.64 -4.46
N ILE A 214 -12.51 -2.69 -5.74
CA ILE A 214 -11.86 -3.52 -6.75
C ILE A 214 -10.39 -3.12 -6.95
N ALA A 215 -10.10 -1.82 -7.08
CA ALA A 215 -8.72 -1.34 -7.21
C ALA A 215 -7.88 -1.68 -5.97
N THR A 216 -8.46 -1.55 -4.77
CA THR A 216 -7.82 -1.93 -3.50
C THR A 216 -7.52 -3.43 -3.48
N ASP A 217 -8.49 -4.28 -3.84
CA ASP A 217 -8.31 -5.73 -3.87
C ASP A 217 -7.23 -6.15 -4.88
N MET A 218 -7.19 -5.53 -6.06
CA MET A 218 -6.12 -5.76 -7.03
C MET A 218 -4.75 -5.42 -6.43
N ILE A 219 -4.60 -4.26 -5.80
CA ILE A 219 -3.34 -3.84 -5.15
C ILE A 219 -2.95 -4.81 -4.03
N ILE A 220 -3.90 -5.28 -3.22
CA ILE A 220 -3.66 -6.29 -2.17
C ILE A 220 -3.12 -7.58 -2.79
N LEU A 221 -3.81 -8.11 -3.80
CA LEU A 221 -3.43 -9.38 -4.44
C LEU A 221 -2.04 -9.29 -5.07
N ALA A 222 -1.72 -8.20 -5.75
CA ALA A 222 -0.39 -7.97 -6.32
C ALA A 222 0.68 -7.87 -5.21
N ASN A 223 0.42 -7.07 -4.18
CA ASN A 223 1.35 -6.87 -3.08
C ASN A 223 1.68 -8.19 -2.38
N ASP A 224 0.66 -8.92 -1.93
CA ASP A 224 0.78 -10.19 -1.24
C ASP A 224 1.46 -11.27 -2.09
N LEU A 225 1.22 -11.28 -3.40
CA LEU A 225 1.86 -12.22 -4.32
C LEU A 225 3.36 -11.95 -4.45
N TYR A 226 3.75 -10.69 -4.63
CA TYR A 226 5.15 -10.32 -4.83
C TYR A 226 5.95 -10.31 -3.53
N SER A 227 5.31 -10.04 -2.40
CA SER A 227 5.93 -10.05 -1.08
C SER A 227 6.13 -11.47 -0.52
N TYR A 228 5.32 -12.44 -0.97
CA TYR A 228 5.30 -13.82 -0.49
C TYR A 228 6.69 -14.45 -0.31
N ASN A 229 7.60 -14.31 -1.29
CA ASN A 229 8.89 -14.99 -1.26
C ASN A 229 9.81 -14.50 -0.13
N ILE A 230 9.78 -13.20 0.18
CA ILE A 230 10.54 -12.63 1.30
C ILE A 230 9.90 -13.04 2.62
N GLU A 231 8.59 -13.06 2.66
CA GLU A 231 7.87 -13.17 3.93
C GLU A 231 7.72 -14.62 4.38
N GLN A 232 7.58 -15.57 3.46
CA GLN A 232 7.73 -17.00 3.78
C GLN A 232 9.13 -17.31 4.34
N TYR A 233 10.16 -16.61 3.83
CA TYR A 233 11.53 -16.76 4.32
C TYR A 233 11.71 -16.17 5.73
N ARG A 234 11.13 -15.00 6.00
CA ARG A 234 11.21 -14.32 7.32
C ARG A 234 10.30 -14.92 8.39
N GLY A 235 9.15 -15.50 8.00
CA GLY A 235 8.13 -16.02 8.92
C GLY A 235 8.64 -17.04 9.94
N ASP A 236 9.70 -17.80 9.59
CA ASP A 236 10.34 -18.77 10.48
C ASP A 236 11.35 -18.15 11.47
N GLU A 237 11.91 -16.97 11.21
CA GLU A 237 12.83 -16.32 12.17
C GLU A 237 12.08 -15.71 13.38
N ALA A 238 10.83 -15.29 13.18
CA ALA A 238 10.07 -14.54 14.18
C ALA A 238 9.06 -15.39 14.99
N HIS A 239 8.99 -16.72 14.80
CA HIS A 239 7.90 -17.56 15.33
C HIS A 239 6.47 -17.03 15.01
N ASN A 240 6.35 -16.11 14.03
CA ASN A 240 5.15 -15.34 13.71
C ASN A 240 4.60 -15.65 12.30
N MET A 241 4.94 -16.83 11.75
CA MET A 241 4.43 -17.29 10.45
C MET A 241 2.88 -17.35 10.40
N VAL A 242 2.23 -17.34 11.57
CA VAL A 242 0.77 -17.46 11.71
C VAL A 242 0.02 -16.16 11.40
N CYS A 243 0.63 -14.99 11.53
CA CYS A 243 -0.11 -13.71 11.50
C CYS A 243 0.21 -12.76 10.35
N LYS A 244 1.12 -13.16 9.46
CA LYS A 244 1.22 -12.60 8.12
C LYS A 244 0.85 -13.67 7.10
N LEU A 245 -0.37 -14.21 7.18
CA LEU A 245 -0.87 -15.12 6.17
C LEU A 245 -1.24 -14.31 4.92
N TYR A 246 -0.30 -14.20 3.99
CA TYR A 246 -0.51 -13.65 2.66
C TYR A 246 -1.55 -14.47 1.90
N MET A 247 -2.22 -13.85 0.95
CA MET A 247 -3.25 -14.50 0.15
C MET A 247 -2.79 -15.86 -0.42
N VAL A 248 -1.53 -15.98 -0.86
CA VAL A 248 -0.94 -17.25 -1.33
C VAL A 248 -1.05 -18.35 -0.26
N ALA A 249 -0.58 -18.08 0.96
CA ALA A 249 -0.59 -19.05 2.06
C ALA A 249 -2.02 -19.36 2.55
N VAL A 250 -2.90 -18.35 2.57
CA VAL A 250 -4.33 -18.55 2.92
C VAL A 250 -4.98 -19.49 1.90
N ILE A 251 -4.80 -19.25 0.60
CA ILE A 251 -5.37 -20.07 -0.48
C ILE A 251 -4.82 -21.49 -0.44
N MET A 252 -3.49 -21.65 -0.27
CA MET A 252 -2.87 -22.97 -0.12
C MET A 252 -3.53 -23.76 0.99
N LYS A 253 -3.76 -23.13 2.15
CA LYS A 253 -4.37 -23.78 3.31
C LYS A 253 -5.87 -24.03 3.15
N SER A 254 -6.62 -23.09 2.57
CA SER A 254 -8.07 -23.20 2.44
C SER A 254 -8.51 -24.16 1.34
N HIS A 255 -7.71 -24.32 0.29
CA HIS A 255 -8.02 -25.15 -0.87
C HIS A 255 -7.12 -26.39 -1.02
N ASP A 256 -6.20 -26.64 -0.10
CA ASP A 256 -5.21 -27.73 -0.16
C ASP A 256 -4.40 -27.72 -1.46
N LEU A 257 -3.93 -26.52 -1.84
CA LEU A 257 -3.19 -26.26 -3.08
C LEU A 257 -1.69 -26.18 -2.83
N ASN A 258 -0.90 -26.56 -3.84
CA ASN A 258 0.53 -26.23 -3.84
C ASN A 258 0.73 -24.73 -4.17
N VAL A 259 1.97 -24.26 -4.01
CA VAL A 259 2.30 -22.84 -4.21
C VAL A 259 2.03 -22.34 -5.64
N GLN A 260 2.27 -23.17 -6.67
CA GLN A 260 2.02 -22.76 -8.05
C GLN A 260 0.51 -22.63 -8.32
N ASP A 261 -0.29 -23.60 -7.88
CA ASP A 261 -1.75 -23.57 -8.05
C ASP A 261 -2.38 -22.38 -7.30
N ALA A 262 -1.85 -22.02 -6.13
CA ALA A 262 -2.29 -20.84 -5.39
C ALA A 262 -1.94 -19.53 -6.12
N VAL A 263 -0.75 -19.43 -6.70
CA VAL A 263 -0.34 -18.29 -7.52
C VAL A 263 -1.20 -18.16 -8.78
N ASP A 264 -1.49 -19.28 -9.45
CA ASP A 264 -2.36 -19.30 -10.62
C ASP A 264 -3.80 -18.90 -10.26
N HIS A 265 -4.29 -19.31 -9.09
CA HIS A 265 -5.59 -18.91 -8.57
C HIS A 265 -5.67 -17.40 -8.30
N ILE A 266 -4.63 -16.79 -7.73
CA ILE A 266 -4.56 -15.33 -7.56
C ILE A 266 -4.56 -14.64 -8.93
N GLY A 267 -3.80 -15.15 -9.90
CA GLY A 267 -3.78 -14.61 -11.27
C GLY A 267 -5.16 -14.61 -11.93
N GLU A 268 -5.95 -15.66 -11.75
CA GLU A 268 -7.33 -15.72 -12.25
C GLU A 268 -8.27 -14.75 -11.52
N GLN A 269 -8.21 -14.67 -10.19
CA GLN A 269 -8.99 -13.70 -9.42
C GLN A 269 -8.66 -12.25 -9.84
N TYR A 270 -7.38 -11.96 -10.06
CA TYR A 270 -6.93 -10.65 -10.52
C TYR A 270 -7.52 -10.30 -11.91
N ARG A 271 -7.56 -11.25 -12.85
CA ARG A 271 -8.21 -11.07 -14.16
C ARG A 271 -9.72 -10.79 -14.02
N GLN A 272 -10.41 -11.48 -13.12
CA GLN A 272 -11.84 -11.25 -12.88
C GLN A 272 -12.12 -9.86 -12.28
N LEU A 273 -11.26 -9.40 -11.36
CA LEU A 273 -11.33 -8.05 -10.81
C LEU A 273 -11.04 -6.99 -11.87
N ARG A 274 -10.02 -7.22 -12.72
CA ARG A 274 -9.70 -6.37 -13.87
C ARG A 274 -10.92 -6.18 -14.78
N ASP A 275 -11.53 -7.28 -15.22
CA ASP A 275 -12.66 -7.23 -16.16
C ASP A 275 -13.88 -6.53 -15.53
N ARG A 276 -14.10 -6.75 -14.23
CA ARG A 276 -15.16 -6.06 -13.46
C ARG A 276 -14.90 -4.58 -13.35
N PHE A 277 -13.67 -4.16 -13.01
CA PHE A 277 -13.31 -2.73 -12.94
C PHE A 277 -13.55 -2.04 -14.28
N LEU A 278 -13.12 -2.67 -15.38
CA LEU A 278 -13.27 -2.13 -16.73
C LEU A 278 -14.74 -2.08 -17.18
N THR A 279 -15.58 -3.00 -16.71
CA THR A 279 -17.01 -2.97 -17.01
C THR A 279 -17.72 -1.91 -16.17
N ASP A 280 -17.48 -1.90 -14.86
CA ASP A 280 -18.20 -1.05 -13.90
C ASP A 280 -17.93 0.43 -14.14
N ARG A 281 -16.69 0.79 -14.54
CA ARG A 281 -16.32 2.18 -14.85
C ARG A 281 -17.12 2.77 -16.01
N GLU A 282 -17.58 1.95 -16.95
CA GLU A 282 -18.38 2.39 -18.10
C GLU A 282 -19.87 2.55 -17.75
N THR A 283 -20.29 2.09 -16.56
CA THR A 283 -21.68 2.09 -16.10
C THR A 283 -21.94 3.07 -14.95
N LEU A 284 -20.99 3.97 -14.69
CA LEU A 284 -21.13 4.98 -13.64
C LEU A 284 -22.32 5.91 -13.92
N PRO A 285 -23.00 6.42 -12.86
CA PRO A 285 -24.01 7.45 -13.02
C PRO A 285 -23.38 8.71 -13.60
N SER A 286 -24.21 9.55 -14.20
CA SER A 286 -23.80 10.87 -14.66
C SER A 286 -24.36 11.95 -13.74
N TRP A 287 -23.52 12.91 -13.38
CA TRP A 287 -23.85 14.12 -12.64
C TRP A 287 -23.62 15.35 -13.52
N SER A 288 -23.37 16.52 -12.91
CA SER A 288 -22.95 17.72 -13.64
C SER A 288 -21.61 17.52 -14.36
N GLU A 289 -21.37 18.26 -15.43
CA GLU A 289 -20.17 18.14 -16.26
C GLU A 289 -18.86 18.27 -15.47
N ASP A 290 -18.77 19.24 -14.55
CA ASP A 290 -17.59 19.44 -13.71
C ASP A 290 -17.31 18.25 -12.79
N VAL A 291 -18.34 17.74 -12.11
CA VAL A 291 -18.25 16.56 -11.24
C VAL A 291 -17.86 15.31 -12.04
N ASN A 292 -18.42 15.12 -13.23
CA ASN A 292 -18.07 13.98 -14.08
C ASN A 292 -16.61 14.04 -14.55
N ARG A 293 -16.09 15.24 -14.84
CA ARG A 293 -14.69 15.44 -15.22
C ARG A 293 -13.74 15.06 -14.08
N GLU A 294 -13.98 15.59 -12.88
CA GLU A 294 -13.17 15.27 -11.69
C GLU A 294 -13.29 13.79 -11.29
N LEU A 295 -14.50 13.22 -11.36
CA LEU A 295 -14.71 11.81 -11.06
C LEU A 295 -13.95 10.92 -12.05
N LYS A 296 -13.95 11.27 -13.34
CA LYS A 296 -13.17 10.54 -14.34
C LYS A 296 -11.68 10.57 -14.01
N GLU A 297 -11.14 11.73 -13.65
CA GLU A 297 -9.74 11.85 -13.24
C GLU A 297 -9.43 11.02 -11.99
N TYR A 298 -10.34 11.02 -11.00
CA TYR A 298 -10.22 10.18 -9.81
C TYR A 298 -10.18 8.68 -10.14
N ILE A 299 -11.12 8.19 -10.97
CA ILE A 299 -11.18 6.79 -11.38
C ILE A 299 -9.96 6.39 -12.24
N GLU A 300 -9.48 7.28 -13.11
CA GLU A 300 -8.21 7.08 -13.83
C GLU A 300 -7.03 6.99 -12.86
N GLY A 301 -7.03 7.80 -11.80
CA GLY A 301 -6.08 7.74 -10.70
C GLY A 301 -6.07 6.38 -9.99
N LEU A 302 -7.23 5.79 -9.72
CA LEU A 302 -7.33 4.44 -9.16
C LEU A 302 -6.67 3.40 -10.11
N GLY A 303 -6.91 3.53 -11.41
CA GLY A 303 -6.31 2.67 -12.43
C GLY A 303 -4.79 2.81 -12.48
N ASN A 304 -4.28 4.04 -12.39
CA ASN A 304 -2.84 4.32 -12.33
C ASN A 304 -2.20 3.76 -11.05
N TRP A 305 -2.90 3.77 -9.92
CA TRP A 305 -2.43 3.18 -8.66
C TRP A 305 -2.21 1.67 -8.77
N VAL A 306 -3.12 0.96 -9.44
CA VAL A 306 -2.96 -0.48 -9.73
C VAL A 306 -1.70 -0.73 -10.54
N THR A 307 -1.48 0.04 -11.60
CA THR A 307 -0.25 -0.06 -12.41
C THR A 307 0.98 0.30 -11.58
N ALA A 308 0.94 1.40 -10.84
CA ALA A 308 2.05 1.88 -10.02
C ALA A 308 2.50 0.84 -9.00
N ASN A 309 1.57 0.13 -8.35
CA ASN A 309 1.90 -0.93 -7.41
C ASN A 309 2.67 -2.08 -8.06
N VAL A 310 2.20 -2.56 -9.23
CA VAL A 310 2.86 -3.65 -9.96
C VAL A 310 4.24 -3.20 -10.46
N GLU A 311 4.31 -2.05 -11.12
CA GLU A 311 5.56 -1.48 -11.66
C GLU A 311 6.60 -1.26 -10.55
N TRP A 312 6.20 -0.63 -9.44
CA TRP A 312 7.07 -0.41 -8.28
C TRP A 312 7.54 -1.72 -7.65
N SER A 313 6.70 -2.76 -7.63
CA SER A 313 7.08 -4.05 -7.05
C SER A 313 8.25 -4.71 -7.80
N PHE A 314 8.38 -4.46 -9.11
CA PHE A 314 9.50 -4.94 -9.94
C PHE A 314 10.66 -3.95 -10.05
N GLU A 315 10.42 -2.64 -9.92
CA GLU A 315 11.46 -1.60 -10.07
C GLU A 315 12.15 -1.25 -8.75
N SER A 316 11.46 -1.41 -7.62
CA SER A 316 12.09 -1.28 -6.31
C SER A 316 12.89 -2.53 -5.97
N GLU A 317 13.89 -2.38 -5.10
CA GLU A 317 14.64 -3.52 -4.58
C GLU A 317 13.91 -4.20 -3.41
N ARG A 318 12.65 -3.82 -3.10
CA ARG A 318 11.92 -4.29 -1.92
C ARG A 318 11.63 -5.79 -1.96
N TYR A 319 11.18 -6.33 -3.09
CA TYR A 319 10.70 -7.71 -3.21
C TYR A 319 11.66 -8.63 -3.98
N PHE A 320 12.19 -8.12 -5.09
CA PHE A 320 13.02 -8.91 -6.00
C PHE A 320 14.48 -8.47 -6.03
N GLY A 321 14.87 -7.54 -5.14
CA GLY A 321 16.20 -6.94 -5.17
C GLY A 321 16.50 -6.37 -6.56
N LYS A 322 17.70 -6.66 -7.08
CA LYS A 322 18.15 -6.18 -8.40
C LYS A 322 17.62 -7.01 -9.56
N ASP A 323 17.01 -8.16 -9.27
CA ASP A 323 16.57 -9.13 -10.29
C ASP A 323 15.14 -8.83 -10.78
N GLY A 324 14.46 -7.83 -10.20
CA GLY A 324 13.09 -7.45 -10.55
C GLY A 324 12.83 -7.26 -12.04
N PRO A 325 13.67 -6.53 -12.80
CA PRO A 325 13.51 -6.39 -14.25
C PRO A 325 13.63 -7.72 -15.02
N GLU A 326 14.49 -8.64 -14.58
CA GLU A 326 14.67 -9.95 -15.20
C GLU A 326 13.47 -10.86 -14.89
N ILE A 327 13.06 -10.91 -13.61
CA ILE A 327 11.89 -11.65 -13.14
C ILE A 327 10.62 -11.18 -13.85
N ARG A 328 10.48 -9.88 -14.11
CA ARG A 328 9.36 -9.36 -14.89
C ARG A 328 9.30 -9.95 -16.30
N GLN A 329 10.45 -10.14 -16.96
CA GLN A 329 10.50 -10.66 -18.34
C GLN A 329 10.20 -12.17 -18.39
N HIS A 330 10.86 -12.97 -17.57
CA HIS A 330 10.69 -14.43 -17.63
C HIS A 330 9.55 -14.96 -16.74
N ARG A 331 9.11 -14.17 -15.76
CA ARG A 331 8.09 -14.50 -14.75
C ARG A 331 8.41 -15.67 -13.82
N ASN A 332 9.54 -16.33 -14.00
CA ASN A 332 10.02 -17.35 -13.06
C ASN A 332 10.62 -16.71 -11.80
N LEU A 333 10.23 -17.17 -10.62
CA LEU A 333 10.76 -16.75 -9.34
C LEU A 333 11.29 -17.98 -8.60
N ALA A 334 12.60 -17.99 -8.31
CA ALA A 334 13.20 -18.97 -7.43
C ALA A 334 12.84 -18.62 -5.97
N LEU A 335 12.15 -19.53 -5.27
CA LEU A 335 11.81 -19.32 -3.88
C LEU A 335 13.08 -19.42 -3.01
N LEU A 336 13.20 -18.51 -2.06
CA LEU A 336 14.28 -18.51 -1.08
C LEU A 336 14.21 -19.80 -0.25
N SER A 337 15.30 -20.58 -0.26
CA SER A 337 15.36 -21.84 0.47
C SER A 337 15.75 -21.63 1.94
N GLN A 338 15.17 -22.44 2.81
CA GLN A 338 15.44 -22.43 4.25
C GLN A 338 16.82 -23.02 4.63
N GLU A 339 17.51 -23.69 3.68
CA GLU A 339 18.70 -24.51 3.95
C GLU A 339 20.04 -23.73 3.92
N PHE A 340 20.10 -22.51 3.37
CA PHE A 340 21.35 -21.71 3.35
C PHE A 340 21.53 -20.87 4.62
N ARG A 341 21.54 -21.53 5.77
CA ARG A 341 21.98 -20.95 7.05
C ARG A 341 23.36 -21.49 7.40
N CYS A 342 24.40 -20.67 7.20
CA CYS A 342 25.71 -20.83 7.83
C CYS A 342 25.97 -19.60 8.70
#